data_AF-A0A5R9BC13-F1
#
_entry.id   AF-A0A5R9BC13-F1
#
_cell.length_a   1.000
_cell.length_b   1.000
_cell.length_c   1.000
_cell.angle_alpha   90.00
_cell.angle_beta   90.00
_cell.angle_gamma   90.00
#
_symmetry.space_group_name_H-M   'P 1'
#
loop_
_entity.id
_entity.type
_entity.pdbx_description
1 polymer ?
#
loop_
_entity_poly.entity_id
_entity_poly.type
_entity_poly.pdbx_seq_one_letter_code
_entity_poly.pdbx_strand_id
1 'polypeptide(L)'
;MSDSSKSHRPDQANAKKPSESSSAQRLSIDRPGDALALVQHTFGHLPKDSLVVIGLSPGATGGHLRVDLAPVLEQPERMGAQCAAWIAGPEAAPAPEAAMAVIFDSERPDPDSPDQYDVVMARLEQGLLEQAGAALIKIWRVGQGLIRDYECSDTGETTSFPGEDADSALKATLQRIPELARNRASSPAESLAQFLATPPLATEAQQSVVREHSAPPPSREEAVITLWDAALRRCMREAHDGSRTEAAWIHQAPEQASALLRTLEKPENVELLMAVTVSSLDTVGDTCDILGAESASGMRMELAWGLSSHPPQWERVESLSALLHHLLPYAVDLQRAEILGIRSWVEWLRGSASTATVFADAVRQQHPELWASRTAPPVAHRVLHCIRVLGVCPLARVKESSYSWWLGRR
;
A
#
# COMPACT_ATOMS: atom_id res chain seq x y z
N MET A 1 83.91 -34.51 14.36
CA MET A 1 84.02 -33.12 14.83
C MET A 1 82.97 -32.32 14.09
N SER A 2 82.03 -31.74 14.85
CA SER A 2 81.32 -30.47 14.66
C SER A 2 80.86 -30.05 13.25
N ASP A 3 79.71 -29.43 13.01
CA ASP A 3 78.46 -29.13 13.72
C ASP A 3 77.57 -28.40 12.68
N SER A 4 76.26 -28.52 12.83
CA SER A 4 75.24 -27.53 12.46
C SER A 4 75.12 -26.98 11.02
N SER A 5 74.00 -27.32 10.36
CA SER A 5 72.99 -26.32 9.94
C SER A 5 71.68 -26.98 9.50
N LYS A 6 70.61 -26.74 10.26
CA LYS A 6 69.20 -26.91 9.88
C LYS A 6 68.73 -25.65 9.14
N SER A 7 67.88 -25.78 8.11
CA SER A 7 66.60 -25.04 8.04
C SER A 7 65.73 -25.45 6.83
N HIS A 8 64.48 -25.79 7.18
CA HIS A 8 63.18 -25.69 6.51
C HIS A 8 62.98 -25.87 4.98
N ARG A 9 62.17 -26.90 4.66
CA ARG A 9 61.18 -26.93 3.57
C ARG A 9 59.85 -26.34 4.06
N PRO A 10 59.12 -25.54 3.26
CA PRO A 10 57.84 -24.96 3.66
C PRO A 10 56.65 -25.88 3.36
N ASP A 11 55.73 -25.85 4.31
CA ASP A 11 54.26 -25.81 4.19
C ASP A 11 53.52 -26.86 3.35
N GLN A 12 52.99 -27.84 4.10
CA GLN A 12 51.79 -28.57 3.77
C GLN A 12 50.61 -27.61 3.67
N ALA A 13 49.92 -27.67 2.52
CA ALA A 13 48.65 -27.03 2.26
C ALA A 13 47.61 -27.41 3.33
N ASN A 14 47.26 -26.44 4.16
CA ASN A 14 46.18 -26.53 5.13
C ASN A 14 44.86 -26.46 4.36
N ALA A 15 44.24 -27.62 4.13
CA ALA A 15 42.91 -27.73 3.54
C ALA A 15 41.91 -27.00 4.45
N LYS A 16 41.52 -25.80 4.03
CA LYS A 16 40.44 -25.01 4.64
C LYS A 16 39.17 -25.86 4.60
N LYS A 17 38.74 -26.35 5.77
CA LYS A 17 37.38 -26.85 5.98
C LYS A 17 36.40 -25.80 5.43
N PRO A 18 35.33 -26.20 4.71
CA PRO A 18 34.26 -25.27 4.38
C PRO A 18 33.74 -24.70 5.70
N SER A 19 33.76 -23.38 5.81
CA SER A 19 33.13 -22.65 6.91
C SER A 19 31.69 -23.13 7.03
N GLU A 20 31.32 -23.63 8.21
CA GLU A 20 29.93 -23.87 8.59
C GLU A 20 29.11 -22.64 8.21
N SER A 21 28.22 -22.81 7.24
CA SER A 21 27.20 -21.85 6.89
C SER A 21 26.45 -21.49 8.18
N SER A 22 26.37 -20.21 8.52
CA SER A 22 25.52 -19.76 9.63
C SER A 22 24.14 -20.35 9.41
N SER A 23 23.64 -21.17 10.34
CA SER A 23 22.30 -21.72 10.25
C SER A 23 21.33 -20.54 10.15
N ALA A 24 20.80 -20.28 8.95
CA ALA A 24 19.82 -19.24 8.74
C ALA A 24 18.65 -19.55 9.68
N GLN A 25 18.48 -18.72 10.70
CA GLN A 25 17.47 -18.94 11.72
C GLN A 25 16.11 -18.85 11.04
N ARG A 26 15.36 -19.96 11.02
CA ARG A 26 14.09 -20.03 10.30
C ARG A 26 12.98 -19.37 11.12
N LEU A 27 12.11 -18.64 10.43
CA LEU A 27 10.82 -18.22 10.95
C LEU A 27 9.88 -19.43 11.01
N SER A 28 9.04 -19.47 12.04
CA SER A 28 8.02 -20.48 12.27
C SER A 28 6.70 -19.80 12.56
N ILE A 29 5.71 -19.93 11.67
CA ILE A 29 4.38 -19.30 11.85
C ILE A 29 3.64 -19.79 13.10
N ASP A 30 4.03 -20.95 13.65
CA ASP A 30 3.51 -21.47 14.92
C ASP A 30 3.97 -20.68 16.14
N ARG A 31 4.95 -19.77 15.98
CA ARG A 31 5.35 -18.85 17.04
C ARG A 31 4.66 -17.50 16.85
N PRO A 32 3.96 -16.99 17.87
CA PRO A 32 3.28 -15.69 17.80
C PRO A 32 4.24 -14.55 17.41
N GLY A 33 5.42 -14.48 18.05
CA GLY A 33 6.43 -13.47 17.73
C GLY A 33 6.94 -13.51 16.29
N ASP A 34 7.07 -14.70 15.70
CA ASP A 34 7.48 -14.90 14.30
C ASP A 34 6.39 -14.43 13.33
N ALA A 35 5.12 -14.72 13.64
CA ALA A 35 4.00 -14.22 12.87
C ALA A 35 3.93 -12.68 12.90
N LEU A 36 4.07 -12.07 14.09
CA LEU A 36 4.13 -10.60 14.24
C LEU A 36 5.30 -9.99 13.48
N ALA A 37 6.50 -10.58 13.59
CA ALA A 37 7.68 -10.08 12.89
C ALA A 37 7.51 -10.19 11.38
N LEU A 38 6.87 -11.26 10.89
CA LEU A 38 6.57 -11.42 9.47
C LEU A 38 5.56 -10.37 8.98
N VAL A 39 4.49 -10.11 9.73
CA VAL A 39 3.52 -9.05 9.40
C VAL A 39 4.20 -7.68 9.40
N GLN A 40 4.95 -7.34 10.46
CA GLN A 40 5.68 -6.08 10.53
C GLN A 40 6.69 -5.96 9.39
N HIS A 41 7.39 -7.04 9.06
CA HIS A 41 8.33 -7.04 7.93
C HIS A 41 7.60 -6.85 6.59
N THR A 42 6.42 -7.42 6.42
CA THR A 42 5.66 -7.35 5.16
C THR A 42 5.05 -5.96 4.95
N PHE A 43 4.48 -5.35 5.99
CA PHE A 43 3.74 -4.09 5.90
C PHE A 43 4.51 -2.87 6.46
N GLY A 44 5.71 -3.08 7.01
CA GLY A 44 6.56 -2.10 7.69
C GLY A 44 6.10 -1.69 9.11
N HIS A 45 4.86 -2.03 9.47
CA HIS A 45 4.28 -1.77 10.79
C HIS A 45 3.31 -2.90 11.16
N LEU A 46 2.97 -3.01 12.45
CA LEU A 46 1.84 -3.84 12.86
C LEU A 46 0.54 -3.07 12.62
N PRO A 47 -0.40 -3.62 11.83
CA PRO A 47 -1.65 -2.94 11.54
C PRO A 47 -2.57 -2.92 12.76
N LYS A 48 -3.59 -2.05 12.72
CA LYS A 48 -4.67 -1.96 13.72
C LYS A 48 -6.01 -2.21 13.05
N ASP A 49 -6.96 -2.79 13.79
CA ASP A 49 -8.32 -3.09 13.32
C ASP A 49 -8.33 -3.70 11.92
N SER A 50 -7.52 -4.76 11.73
CA SER A 50 -7.25 -5.37 10.43
C SER A 50 -7.25 -6.90 10.47
N LEU A 51 -7.71 -7.53 9.39
CA LEU A 51 -7.41 -8.92 9.07
C LEU A 51 -6.24 -8.95 8.08
N VAL A 52 -5.19 -9.70 8.43
CA VAL A 52 -4.04 -9.98 7.57
C VAL A 52 -4.07 -11.43 7.15
N VAL A 53 -3.86 -11.71 5.86
CA VAL A 53 -3.71 -13.06 5.33
C VAL A 53 -2.40 -13.13 4.54
N ILE A 54 -1.56 -14.10 4.84
CA ILE A 54 -0.29 -14.33 4.14
C ILE A 54 -0.35 -15.73 3.53
N GLY A 55 -0.30 -15.78 2.20
CA GLY A 55 -0.11 -17.01 1.45
C GLY A 55 1.31 -17.54 1.64
N LEU A 56 1.44 -18.85 1.70
CA LEU A 56 2.66 -19.56 2.03
C LEU A 56 2.98 -20.57 0.93
N SER A 57 4.27 -20.68 0.63
CA SER A 57 4.86 -21.71 -0.24
C SER A 57 6.09 -22.30 0.46
N PRO A 58 6.64 -23.44 0.01
CA PRO A 58 7.77 -24.08 0.66
C PRO A 58 8.98 -23.14 0.79
N GLY A 59 9.22 -22.67 2.02
CA GLY A 59 10.33 -21.76 2.36
C GLY A 59 10.17 -20.31 1.92
N ALA A 60 8.98 -19.88 1.47
CA ALA A 60 8.72 -18.52 1.02
C ALA A 60 7.30 -18.05 1.34
N THR A 61 7.09 -16.74 1.34
CA THR A 61 5.75 -16.15 1.37
C THR A 61 5.28 -15.85 -0.06
N GLY A 62 4.00 -16.12 -0.32
CA GLY A 62 3.31 -15.77 -1.55
C GLY A 62 2.65 -14.38 -1.46
N GLY A 63 1.43 -14.29 -1.99
CA GLY A 63 0.61 -13.08 -1.86
C GLY A 63 0.31 -12.74 -0.40
N HIS A 64 0.23 -11.44 -0.10
CA HIS A 64 -0.14 -10.93 1.21
C HIS A 64 -1.33 -9.98 1.05
N LEU A 65 -2.26 -10.05 1.99
CA LEU A 65 -3.48 -9.27 2.00
C LEU A 65 -3.65 -8.65 3.38
N ARG A 66 -4.07 -7.39 3.41
CA ARG A 66 -4.50 -6.72 4.63
C ARG A 66 -5.78 -5.95 4.34
N VAL A 67 -6.83 -6.23 5.09
CA VAL A 67 -8.14 -5.57 4.99
C VAL A 67 -8.54 -4.99 6.34
N ASP A 68 -9.27 -3.88 6.34
CA ASP A 68 -9.81 -3.31 7.56
C ASP A 68 -10.91 -4.22 8.13
N LEU A 69 -11.00 -4.34 9.46
CA LEU A 69 -11.99 -5.22 10.12
C LEU A 69 -13.43 -4.71 10.01
N ALA A 70 -13.65 -3.39 10.00
CA ALA A 70 -15.02 -2.88 9.96
C ALA A 70 -15.81 -3.36 8.71
N PRO A 71 -15.29 -3.27 7.48
CA PRO A 71 -15.95 -3.88 6.31
C PRO A 71 -16.07 -5.40 6.38
N VAL A 72 -15.10 -6.09 7.01
CA VAL A 72 -15.15 -7.55 7.22
C VAL A 72 -16.35 -7.91 8.10
N LEU A 73 -16.56 -7.18 9.20
CA LEU A 73 -17.64 -7.43 10.14
C LEU A 73 -19.02 -6.98 9.61
N GLU A 74 -19.07 -6.00 8.70
CA GLU A 74 -20.33 -5.61 8.03
C GLU A 74 -20.86 -6.72 7.09
N GLN A 75 -19.97 -7.47 6.43
CA GLN A 75 -20.31 -8.49 5.43
C GLN A 75 -19.40 -9.72 5.53
N PRO A 76 -19.42 -10.47 6.64
CA PRO A 76 -18.41 -11.49 6.96
C PRO A 76 -18.38 -12.62 5.93
N GLU A 77 -19.55 -13.06 5.45
CA GLU A 77 -19.61 -14.15 4.48
C GLU A 77 -18.95 -13.77 3.15
N ARG A 78 -19.35 -12.62 2.61
CA ARG A 78 -18.81 -12.09 1.35
C ARG A 78 -17.33 -11.80 1.49
N MET A 79 -16.92 -11.15 2.58
CA MET A 79 -15.54 -10.71 2.74
C MET A 79 -14.58 -11.88 2.94
N GLY A 80 -14.97 -12.94 3.65
CA GLY A 80 -14.15 -14.15 3.78
C GLY A 80 -13.88 -14.81 2.44
N ALA A 81 -14.93 -15.06 1.65
CA ALA A 81 -14.81 -15.61 0.30
C ALA A 81 -13.99 -14.69 -0.63
N GLN A 82 -14.16 -13.38 -0.49
CA GLN A 82 -13.44 -12.40 -1.28
C GLN A 82 -11.94 -12.35 -0.93
N CYS A 83 -11.58 -12.44 0.35
CA CYS A 83 -10.19 -12.53 0.79
C CYS A 83 -9.51 -13.79 0.24
N ALA A 84 -10.21 -14.92 0.23
CA ALA A 84 -9.72 -16.15 -0.39
C ALA A 84 -9.48 -15.97 -1.89
N ALA A 85 -10.41 -15.37 -2.62
CA ALA A 85 -10.26 -15.09 -4.04
C ALA A 85 -9.07 -14.16 -4.34
N TRP A 86 -8.78 -13.18 -3.48
CA TRP A 86 -7.62 -12.29 -3.65
C TRP A 86 -6.27 -12.96 -3.35
N ILE A 87 -6.24 -13.92 -2.42
CA ILE A 87 -5.01 -14.61 -2.03
C ILE A 87 -4.72 -15.83 -2.91
N ALA A 88 -5.75 -16.55 -3.34
CA ALA A 88 -5.63 -17.86 -3.97
C ALA A 88 -6.36 -17.97 -5.32
N GLY A 89 -7.09 -16.94 -5.74
CA GLY A 89 -7.80 -16.96 -7.02
C GLY A 89 -6.87 -16.93 -8.24
N PRO A 90 -7.44 -17.05 -9.45
CA PRO A 90 -6.67 -17.14 -10.71
C PRO A 90 -5.70 -15.97 -10.95
N GLU A 91 -6.05 -14.79 -10.43
CA GLU A 91 -5.26 -13.56 -10.54
C GLU A 91 -4.11 -13.46 -9.52
N ALA A 92 -4.08 -14.34 -8.52
CA ALA A 92 -3.14 -14.30 -7.41
C ALA A 92 -1.85 -15.12 -7.64
N ALA A 93 -1.49 -15.37 -8.91
CA ALA A 93 -0.39 -16.28 -9.26
C ALA A 93 0.98 -15.82 -8.69
N PRO A 94 1.83 -16.74 -8.18
CA PRO A 94 1.54 -18.15 -7.95
C PRO A 94 0.58 -18.34 -6.77
N ALA A 95 -0.36 -19.26 -6.94
CA ALA A 95 -1.29 -19.62 -5.86
C ALA A 95 -0.53 -20.21 -4.66
N PRO A 96 -0.97 -19.90 -3.43
CA PRO A 96 -0.33 -20.43 -2.23
C PRO A 96 -0.64 -21.92 -2.03
N GLU A 97 0.22 -22.62 -1.30
CA GLU A 97 -0.05 -24.01 -0.85
C GLU A 97 -0.74 -24.04 0.52
N ALA A 98 -0.55 -22.98 1.31
CA ALA A 98 -1.21 -22.77 2.59
C ALA A 98 -1.35 -21.27 2.88
N ALA A 99 -2.12 -20.90 3.89
CA ALA A 99 -2.22 -19.52 4.35
C ALA A 99 -2.18 -19.45 5.88
N MET A 100 -1.69 -18.32 6.39
CA MET A 100 -1.85 -17.90 7.79
C MET A 100 -2.71 -16.65 7.83
N ALA A 101 -3.57 -16.54 8.84
CA ALA A 101 -4.31 -15.33 9.15
C ALA A 101 -3.85 -14.71 10.48
N VAL A 102 -3.90 -13.38 10.57
CA VAL A 102 -3.69 -12.63 11.81
C VAL A 102 -4.78 -11.56 11.94
N ILE A 103 -5.56 -11.63 13.00
CA ILE A 103 -6.62 -10.68 13.33
C ILE A 103 -6.06 -9.66 14.33
N PHE A 104 -5.98 -8.40 13.93
CA PHE A 104 -5.60 -7.28 14.80
C PHE A 104 -6.87 -6.52 15.17
N ASP A 105 -7.28 -6.58 16.43
CA ASP A 105 -8.43 -5.83 16.92
C ASP A 105 -8.11 -5.06 18.21
N SER A 106 -9.06 -4.24 18.61
CA SER A 106 -8.97 -3.45 19.84
C SER A 106 -9.68 -4.12 21.02
N GLU A 107 -10.28 -5.30 20.81
CA GLU A 107 -11.14 -5.95 21.78
C GLU A 107 -10.34 -6.91 22.65
N ARG A 108 -10.80 -7.09 23.89
CA ARG A 108 -10.26 -8.16 24.73
C ARG A 108 -10.95 -9.46 24.31
N PRO A 109 -10.20 -10.54 24.08
CA PRO A 109 -10.81 -11.85 23.91
C PRO A 109 -11.72 -12.15 25.11
N ASP A 110 -12.95 -12.58 24.83
CA ASP A 110 -13.90 -13.10 25.82
C ASP A 110 -14.06 -14.59 25.52
N PRO A 111 -13.69 -15.49 26.45
CA PRO A 111 -13.74 -16.93 26.19
C PRO A 111 -15.18 -17.47 26.15
N ASP A 112 -16.14 -16.70 26.65
CA ASP A 112 -17.55 -17.11 26.77
C ASP A 112 -18.44 -16.54 25.65
N SER A 113 -17.88 -15.67 24.78
CA SER A 113 -18.58 -15.12 23.62
C SER A 113 -18.20 -15.90 22.35
N PRO A 114 -19.15 -16.25 21.47
CA PRO A 114 -18.80 -16.69 20.13
C PRO A 114 -17.95 -15.62 19.46
N ASP A 115 -16.86 -16.04 18.81
CA ASP A 115 -15.92 -15.10 18.25
C ASP A 115 -16.51 -14.56 16.94
N GLN A 116 -16.63 -13.23 16.85
CA GLN A 116 -17.33 -12.55 15.74
C GLN A 116 -16.67 -12.82 14.36
N TYR A 117 -15.47 -13.39 14.37
CA TYR A 117 -14.70 -13.72 13.17
C TYR A 117 -14.95 -15.14 12.65
N ASP A 118 -15.73 -15.99 13.33
CA ASP A 118 -15.93 -17.39 12.93
C ASP A 118 -16.48 -17.52 11.50
N VAL A 119 -17.46 -16.68 11.15
CA VAL A 119 -18.07 -16.67 9.81
C VAL A 119 -17.06 -16.27 8.74
N VAL A 120 -16.22 -15.26 8.99
CA VAL A 120 -15.21 -14.84 8.00
C VAL A 120 -14.11 -15.89 7.86
N MET A 121 -13.65 -16.50 8.96
CA MET A 121 -12.60 -17.52 8.93
C MET A 121 -13.06 -18.78 8.20
N ALA A 122 -14.28 -19.26 8.46
CA ALA A 122 -14.84 -20.42 7.77
C ALA A 122 -14.98 -20.17 6.26
N ARG A 123 -15.41 -18.97 5.83
CA ARG A 123 -15.53 -18.62 4.42
C ARG A 123 -14.18 -18.40 3.74
N LEU A 124 -13.20 -17.85 4.47
CA LEU A 124 -11.83 -17.73 3.99
C LEU A 124 -11.22 -19.12 3.75
N GLU A 125 -11.33 -20.02 4.73
CA GLU A 125 -10.82 -21.39 4.63
C GLU A 125 -11.48 -22.15 3.47
N GLN A 126 -12.81 -22.12 3.39
CA GLN A 126 -13.55 -22.74 2.29
C GLN A 126 -13.07 -22.22 0.93
N GLY A 127 -12.96 -20.89 0.79
CA GLY A 127 -12.53 -20.28 -0.46
C GLY A 127 -11.08 -20.62 -0.83
N LEU A 128 -10.14 -20.68 0.13
CA LEU A 128 -8.74 -21.04 -0.14
C LEU A 128 -8.63 -22.46 -0.68
N LEU A 129 -9.41 -23.37 -0.10
CA LEU A 129 -9.50 -24.76 -0.55
C LEU A 129 -10.10 -24.87 -1.95
N GLU A 130 -11.19 -24.15 -2.23
CA GLU A 130 -11.87 -24.17 -3.53
C GLU A 130 -11.03 -23.55 -4.66
N GLN A 131 -10.29 -22.48 -4.38
CA GLN A 131 -9.55 -21.73 -5.41
C GLN A 131 -8.20 -22.37 -5.74
N ALA A 132 -7.46 -22.87 -4.74
CA ALA A 132 -6.09 -23.34 -4.90
C ALA A 132 -5.78 -24.67 -4.19
N GLY A 133 -6.74 -25.27 -3.49
CA GLY A 133 -6.47 -26.42 -2.62
C GLY A 133 -5.63 -26.06 -1.39
N ALA A 134 -5.56 -24.78 -1.04
CA ALA A 134 -4.72 -24.27 0.04
C ALA A 134 -5.44 -24.37 1.40
N ALA A 135 -4.72 -24.81 2.42
CA ALA A 135 -5.24 -24.88 3.79
C ALA A 135 -4.96 -23.57 4.57
N LEU A 136 -5.91 -23.11 5.38
CA LEU A 136 -5.66 -22.09 6.40
C LEU A 136 -5.06 -22.79 7.63
N ILE A 137 -3.74 -22.73 7.78
CA ILE A 137 -3.00 -23.60 8.72
C ILE A 137 -2.73 -22.96 10.08
N LYS A 138 -2.94 -21.65 10.21
CA LYS A 138 -2.75 -20.94 11.47
C LYS A 138 -3.53 -19.64 11.50
N ILE A 139 -4.16 -19.35 12.64
CA ILE A 139 -4.88 -18.10 12.87
C ILE A 139 -4.41 -17.51 14.21
N TRP A 140 -3.85 -16.31 14.17
CA TRP A 140 -3.48 -15.56 15.37
C TRP A 140 -4.49 -14.44 15.62
N ARG A 141 -4.79 -14.16 16.88
CA ARG A 141 -5.54 -12.96 17.29
C ARG A 141 -4.67 -12.08 18.17
N VAL A 142 -4.64 -10.80 17.85
CA VAL A 142 -3.86 -9.75 18.51
C VAL A 142 -4.83 -8.67 18.98
N GLY A 143 -4.92 -8.46 20.29
CA GLY A 143 -5.83 -7.49 20.88
C GLY A 143 -5.36 -7.06 22.27
N GLN A 144 -5.49 -5.77 22.58
CA GLN A 144 -5.06 -5.19 23.87
C GLN A 144 -3.60 -5.52 24.27
N GLY A 145 -2.70 -5.58 23.28
CA GLY A 145 -1.28 -5.89 23.49
C GLY A 145 -0.95 -7.37 23.71
N LEU A 146 -1.95 -8.26 23.61
CA LEU A 146 -1.77 -9.71 23.74
C LEU A 146 -1.91 -10.39 22.38
N ILE A 147 -1.20 -11.50 22.19
CA ILE A 147 -1.33 -12.39 21.04
C ILE A 147 -1.65 -13.82 21.51
N ARG A 148 -2.63 -14.45 20.84
CA ARG A 148 -3.04 -15.83 21.12
C ARG A 148 -3.37 -16.59 19.84
N ASP A 149 -3.31 -17.90 19.94
CA ASP A 149 -3.89 -18.78 18.93
C ASP A 149 -5.42 -18.60 18.95
N TYR A 150 -6.01 -18.35 17.78
CA TYR A 150 -7.44 -18.13 17.64
C TYR A 150 -8.24 -19.40 17.93
N GLU A 151 -7.72 -20.55 17.47
CA GLU A 151 -8.42 -21.84 17.56
C GLU A 151 -8.32 -22.47 18.95
N CYS A 152 -7.43 -21.95 19.81
CA CYS A 152 -7.27 -22.44 21.16
C CYS A 152 -8.35 -21.83 22.08
N SER A 153 -9.33 -22.65 22.45
CA SER A 153 -10.39 -22.32 23.42
C SER A 153 -10.12 -22.85 24.83
N ASP A 154 -9.01 -23.58 25.04
CA ASP A 154 -8.71 -24.24 26.30
C ASP A 154 -8.27 -23.24 27.38
N THR A 155 -9.17 -22.93 28.31
CA THR A 155 -8.89 -22.10 29.51
C THR A 155 -8.00 -22.81 30.54
N GLY A 156 -7.74 -24.11 30.36
CA GLY A 156 -6.94 -24.95 31.26
C GLY A 156 -5.43 -24.87 31.04
N GLU A 157 -4.98 -24.44 29.86
CA GLU A 157 -3.57 -24.20 29.58
C GLU A 157 -3.22 -22.74 29.90
N THR A 158 -2.30 -22.54 30.85
CA THR A 158 -1.85 -21.23 31.34
C THR A 158 -1.29 -20.28 30.26
N THR A 159 -1.09 -20.77 29.03
CA THR A 159 -0.55 -20.04 27.87
C THR A 159 -1.60 -19.70 26.80
N SER A 160 -2.82 -20.22 26.92
CA SER A 160 -3.81 -20.19 25.83
C SER A 160 -4.79 -19.03 25.96
N PHE A 161 -5.09 -18.61 27.19
CA PHE A 161 -5.91 -17.45 27.47
C PHE A 161 -5.32 -16.62 28.63
N PRO A 162 -5.19 -15.28 28.50
CA PRO A 162 -5.59 -14.42 27.37
C PRO A 162 -4.57 -14.36 26.22
N GLY A 163 -3.50 -15.17 26.28
CA GLY A 163 -2.36 -15.12 25.36
C GLY A 163 -1.10 -14.57 26.02
N GLU A 164 -0.06 -14.34 25.21
CA GLU A 164 1.21 -13.75 25.65
C GLU A 164 1.34 -12.28 25.23
N ASP A 165 2.26 -11.54 25.85
CA ASP A 165 2.53 -10.14 25.54
C ASP A 165 3.13 -9.99 24.12
N ALA A 166 2.40 -9.33 23.23
CA ALA A 166 2.73 -9.23 21.81
C ALA A 166 4.04 -8.47 21.56
N ASP A 167 4.29 -7.40 22.33
CA ASP A 167 5.51 -6.60 22.21
C ASP A 167 6.74 -7.40 22.65
N SER A 168 6.64 -8.15 23.75
CA SER A 168 7.70 -9.05 24.23
C SER A 168 7.97 -10.17 23.24
N ALA A 169 6.92 -10.79 22.69
CA ALA A 169 7.01 -11.85 21.68
C ALA A 169 7.72 -11.36 20.40
N LEU A 170 7.29 -10.19 19.90
CA LEU A 170 7.91 -9.55 18.74
C LEU A 170 9.37 -9.19 19.03
N LYS A 171 9.65 -8.56 20.16
CA LYS A 171 11.01 -8.15 20.54
C LYS A 171 11.96 -9.34 20.66
N ALA A 172 11.52 -10.44 21.27
CA ALA A 172 12.30 -11.67 21.34
C ALA A 172 12.63 -12.22 19.94
N THR A 173 11.67 -12.14 19.02
CA THR A 173 11.87 -12.54 17.62
C THR A 173 12.84 -11.63 16.88
N LEU A 174 12.72 -10.30 17.03
CA LEU A 174 13.63 -9.35 16.37
C LEU A 174 15.05 -9.41 16.95
N GLN A 175 15.21 -9.77 18.23
CA GLN A 175 16.53 -10.06 18.80
C GLN A 175 17.14 -11.32 18.20
N ARG A 176 16.31 -12.31 17.91
CA ARG A 176 16.69 -13.58 17.31
C ARG A 176 17.00 -13.43 15.81
N ILE A 177 16.18 -12.68 15.07
CA ILE A 177 16.30 -12.42 13.63
C ILE A 177 16.27 -10.89 13.36
N PRO A 178 17.39 -10.17 13.58
CA PRO A 178 17.44 -8.71 13.41
C PRO A 178 17.19 -8.21 11.99
N GLU A 179 17.34 -9.07 10.98
CA GLU A 179 17.10 -8.75 9.57
C GLU A 179 15.64 -8.33 9.31
N LEU A 180 14.70 -8.83 10.11
CA LEU A 180 13.28 -8.50 9.97
C LEU A 180 12.97 -7.06 10.38
N ALA A 181 13.78 -6.48 11.28
CA ALA A 181 13.63 -5.08 11.71
C ALA A 181 14.04 -4.05 10.63
N ARG A 182 14.58 -4.49 9.49
CA ARG A 182 15.14 -3.59 8.45
C ARG A 182 14.09 -2.94 7.56
N ASN A 183 12.83 -3.39 7.57
CA ASN A 183 11.80 -2.76 6.75
C ASN A 183 11.28 -1.49 7.44
N ARG A 184 11.72 -0.32 6.95
CA ARG A 184 11.27 1.01 7.42
C ARG A 184 10.14 1.55 6.55
N ALA A 185 9.12 0.75 6.25
CA ALA A 185 7.94 1.35 5.63
C ALA A 185 7.27 2.26 6.66
N SER A 186 7.00 3.51 6.27
CA SER A 186 6.33 4.46 7.14
C SER A 186 4.94 3.97 7.50
N SER A 187 4.54 4.16 8.76
CA SER A 187 3.15 3.95 9.16
C SER A 187 2.21 4.88 8.38
N PRO A 188 0.89 4.60 8.33
CA PRO A 188 -0.08 5.48 7.68
C PRO A 188 -0.02 6.93 8.18
N ALA A 189 0.14 7.12 9.50
CA ALA A 189 0.23 8.43 10.12
C ALA A 189 1.55 9.15 9.77
N GLU A 190 2.68 8.44 9.77
CA GLU A 190 3.98 8.99 9.34
C GLU A 190 3.96 9.36 7.86
N SER A 191 3.32 8.54 7.02
CA SER A 191 3.17 8.81 5.58
C SER A 191 2.39 10.09 5.31
N LEU A 192 1.29 10.32 6.07
CA LEU A 192 0.56 11.58 6.02
C LEU A 192 1.44 12.74 6.51
N ALA A 193 2.08 12.60 7.66
CA ALA A 193 2.92 13.66 8.24
C ALA A 193 4.08 14.05 7.30
N GLN A 194 4.74 13.07 6.68
CA GLN A 194 5.79 13.30 5.70
C GLN A 194 5.26 14.02 4.46
N PHE A 195 4.07 13.64 3.96
CA PHE A 195 3.48 14.30 2.80
C PHE A 195 3.05 15.74 3.10
N LEU A 196 2.55 16.02 4.31
CA LEU A 196 2.15 17.35 4.76
C LEU A 196 3.34 18.27 5.10
N ALA A 197 4.54 17.70 5.30
CA ALA A 197 5.75 18.48 5.54
C ALA A 197 6.02 19.40 4.34
N THR A 198 6.25 20.68 4.61
CA THR A 198 6.45 21.67 3.53
C THR A 198 7.83 21.47 2.89
N PRO A 199 7.93 21.35 1.56
CA PRO A 199 9.22 21.34 0.87
C PRO A 199 9.98 22.65 1.16
N PRO A 200 11.29 22.59 1.46
CA PRO A 200 12.07 23.79 1.80
C PRO A 200 12.15 24.82 0.66
N LEU A 201 11.82 24.42 -0.57
CA LEU A 201 11.83 25.25 -1.77
C LEU A 201 10.58 26.12 -1.95
N ALA A 202 9.51 25.93 -1.16
CA ALA A 202 8.27 26.67 -1.28
C ALA A 202 8.24 27.91 -0.36
N THR A 203 8.74 29.05 -0.85
CA THR A 203 8.76 30.32 -0.10
C THR A 203 7.37 30.99 -0.07
N GLU A 204 7.10 31.81 0.95
CA GLU A 204 5.85 32.60 1.04
C GLU A 204 5.66 33.51 -0.18
N ALA A 205 6.72 34.13 -0.68
CA ALA A 205 6.66 34.98 -1.87
C ALA A 205 6.18 34.20 -3.11
N GLN A 206 6.67 32.98 -3.32
CA GLN A 206 6.19 32.13 -4.41
C GLN A 206 4.73 31.71 -4.21
N GLN A 207 4.32 31.44 -2.96
CA GLN A 207 2.94 31.09 -2.66
C GLN A 207 1.99 32.23 -3.04
N SER A 208 2.33 33.48 -2.71
CA SER A 208 1.53 34.65 -3.11
C SER A 208 1.45 34.78 -4.63
N VAL A 209 2.56 34.64 -5.36
CA VAL A 209 2.57 34.73 -6.83
C VAL A 209 1.66 33.69 -7.48
N VAL A 210 1.68 32.45 -7.01
CA VAL A 210 0.82 31.38 -7.56
C VAL A 210 -0.66 31.65 -7.27
N ARG A 211 -0.99 32.13 -6.06
CA ARG A 211 -2.37 32.43 -5.66
C ARG A 211 -2.95 33.65 -6.37
N GLU A 212 -2.14 34.65 -6.67
CA GLU A 212 -2.55 35.86 -7.40
C GLU A 212 -2.65 35.64 -8.92
N HIS A 213 -2.07 34.55 -9.42
CA HIS A 213 -2.08 34.24 -10.84
C HIS A 213 -3.51 33.95 -11.34
N SER A 214 -3.99 34.80 -12.25
CA SER A 214 -5.40 34.84 -12.65
C SER A 214 -5.71 34.10 -13.96
N ALA A 215 -4.73 33.42 -14.57
CA ALA A 215 -4.95 32.71 -15.84
C ALA A 215 -6.07 31.67 -15.69
N PRO A 216 -7.08 31.67 -16.58
CA PRO A 216 -8.17 30.69 -16.51
C PRO A 216 -7.62 29.27 -16.75
N PRO A 217 -8.16 28.24 -16.07
CA PRO A 217 -7.76 26.87 -16.35
C PRO A 217 -8.11 26.51 -17.79
N PRO A 218 -7.39 25.56 -18.40
CA PRO A 218 -7.79 25.00 -19.68
C PRO A 218 -9.24 24.51 -19.62
N SER A 219 -10.05 24.92 -20.59
CA SER A 219 -11.48 24.57 -20.68
C SER A 219 -11.75 23.33 -21.52
N ARG A 220 -10.80 22.95 -22.39
CA ARG A 220 -10.89 21.76 -23.24
C ARG A 220 -10.18 20.59 -22.56
N GLU A 221 -10.80 19.42 -22.64
CA GLU A 221 -10.26 18.16 -22.12
C GLU A 221 -8.85 17.85 -22.66
N GLU A 222 -8.64 17.96 -23.98
CA GLU A 222 -7.34 17.76 -24.63
C GLU A 222 -6.23 18.62 -24.00
N ALA A 223 -6.55 19.87 -23.63
CA ALA A 223 -5.60 20.78 -23.02
C ALA A 223 -5.28 20.42 -21.56
N VAL A 224 -6.27 19.90 -20.81
CA VAL A 224 -6.07 19.38 -19.44
C VAL A 224 -5.17 18.13 -19.49
N ILE A 225 -5.48 17.19 -20.38
CA ILE A 225 -4.70 15.97 -20.60
C ILE A 225 -3.26 16.32 -20.98
N THR A 226 -3.07 17.21 -21.95
CA THR A 226 -1.75 17.65 -22.41
C THR A 226 -0.94 18.31 -21.29
N LEU A 227 -1.59 19.16 -20.48
CA LEU A 227 -0.95 19.84 -19.36
C LEU A 227 -0.41 18.84 -18.33
N TRP A 228 -1.25 17.90 -17.89
CA TRP A 228 -0.85 16.89 -16.91
C TRP A 228 0.16 15.89 -17.48
N ASP A 229 0.01 15.45 -18.73
CA ASP A 229 0.97 14.55 -19.36
C ASP A 229 2.36 15.19 -19.48
N ALA A 230 2.42 16.46 -19.89
CA ALA A 230 3.68 17.21 -19.95
C ALA A 230 4.35 17.33 -18.58
N ALA A 231 3.57 17.62 -17.53
CA ALA A 231 4.05 17.72 -16.16
C ALA A 231 4.60 16.37 -15.65
N LEU A 232 3.85 15.28 -15.83
CA LEU A 232 4.28 13.94 -15.43
C LEU A 232 5.54 13.49 -16.19
N ARG A 233 5.59 13.70 -17.52
CA ARG A 233 6.79 13.39 -18.32
C ARG A 233 8.00 14.21 -17.89
N ARG A 234 7.80 15.46 -17.46
CA ARG A 234 8.90 16.27 -16.93
C ARG A 234 9.47 15.68 -15.64
N CYS A 235 8.60 15.34 -14.67
CA CYS A 235 9.03 14.67 -13.44
C CYS A 235 9.79 13.36 -13.74
N MET A 236 9.29 12.55 -14.68
CA MET A 236 9.98 11.32 -15.09
C MET A 236 11.36 11.58 -15.68
N ARG A 237 11.53 12.60 -16.54
CA ARG A 237 12.85 12.95 -17.11
C ARG A 237 13.84 13.43 -16.04
N GLU A 238 13.39 14.25 -15.10
CA GLU A 238 14.24 14.76 -14.01
C GLU A 238 14.67 13.64 -13.03
N ALA A 239 13.92 12.53 -12.96
CA ALA A 239 14.27 11.36 -12.14
C ALA A 239 15.42 10.49 -12.72
N HIS A 240 15.77 10.62 -14.00
CA HIS A 240 16.74 9.71 -14.66
C HIS A 240 18.20 9.91 -14.21
N ASP A 241 18.52 10.98 -13.47
CA ASP A 241 19.86 11.24 -12.91
C ASP A 241 20.14 10.48 -11.60
N GLY A 242 19.39 9.41 -11.31
CA GLY A 242 19.59 8.53 -10.15
C GLY A 242 18.97 9.03 -8.84
N SER A 243 18.22 10.14 -8.87
CA SER A 243 17.42 10.60 -7.72
C SER A 243 16.00 10.01 -7.74
N ARG A 244 15.33 10.04 -6.59
CA ARG A 244 13.87 9.84 -6.51
C ARG A 244 13.18 10.83 -7.45
N THR A 245 11.98 10.48 -7.93
CA THR A 245 11.18 11.41 -8.73
C THR A 245 10.97 12.71 -7.96
N GLU A 246 11.55 13.80 -8.45
CA GLU A 246 11.46 15.13 -7.85
C GLU A 246 10.64 16.04 -8.78
N ALA A 247 9.81 16.90 -8.20
CA ALA A 247 9.00 17.87 -8.94
C ALA A 247 9.35 19.31 -8.55
N ALA A 248 10.62 19.53 -8.17
CA ALA A 248 11.12 20.81 -7.68
C ALA A 248 10.98 21.95 -8.71
N TRP A 249 10.89 21.62 -10.00
CA TRP A 249 10.66 22.58 -11.08
C TRP A 249 9.40 23.43 -10.89
N ILE A 250 8.40 22.93 -10.17
CA ILE A 250 7.16 23.66 -9.85
C ILE A 250 7.45 24.98 -9.15
N HIS A 251 8.47 25.02 -8.30
CA HIS A 251 8.83 26.23 -7.55
C HIS A 251 9.38 27.35 -8.45
N GLN A 252 9.84 27.02 -9.66
CA GLN A 252 10.37 27.97 -10.64
C GLN A 252 9.35 28.29 -11.75
N ALA A 253 8.17 27.69 -11.70
CA ALA A 253 7.18 27.69 -12.77
C ALA A 253 5.78 28.05 -12.21
N PRO A 254 5.60 29.26 -11.65
CA PRO A 254 4.38 29.61 -10.92
C PRO A 254 3.11 29.61 -11.79
N GLU A 255 3.23 29.94 -13.07
CA GLU A 255 2.12 29.91 -14.02
C GLU A 255 1.65 28.47 -14.25
N GLN A 256 2.58 27.53 -14.40
CA GLN A 256 2.29 26.11 -14.56
C GLN A 256 1.72 25.52 -13.27
N ALA A 257 2.26 25.90 -12.10
CA ALA A 257 1.73 25.49 -10.80
C ALA A 257 0.27 25.95 -10.63
N SER A 258 -0.01 27.22 -10.93
CA SER A 258 -1.36 27.77 -10.89
C SER A 258 -2.29 27.04 -11.88
N ALA A 259 -1.87 26.85 -13.12
CA ALA A 259 -2.68 26.15 -14.14
C ALA A 259 -3.05 24.74 -13.70
N LEU A 260 -2.10 23.97 -13.16
CA LEU A 260 -2.33 22.62 -12.63
C LEU A 260 -3.35 22.64 -11.48
N LEU A 261 -3.15 23.50 -10.48
CA LEU A 261 -4.06 23.62 -9.34
C LEU A 261 -5.48 23.97 -9.76
N ARG A 262 -5.65 24.90 -10.69
CA ARG A 262 -6.97 25.30 -11.18
C ARG A 262 -7.68 24.19 -11.94
N THR A 263 -6.96 23.24 -12.53
CA THR A 263 -7.63 22.07 -13.11
C THR A 263 -8.33 21.23 -12.04
N LEU A 264 -7.82 21.19 -10.81
CA LEU A 264 -8.39 20.40 -9.70
C LEU A 264 -9.71 20.97 -9.17
N GLU A 265 -10.09 22.20 -9.54
CA GLU A 265 -11.36 22.81 -9.13
C GLU A 265 -12.58 22.15 -9.79
N LYS A 266 -12.36 21.32 -10.80
CA LYS A 266 -13.39 20.65 -11.60
C LYS A 266 -13.30 19.13 -11.43
N PRO A 267 -14.35 18.45 -10.94
CA PRO A 267 -14.34 17.00 -10.74
C PRO A 267 -13.98 16.19 -12.00
N GLU A 268 -14.44 16.62 -13.17
CA GLU A 268 -14.14 15.96 -14.45
C GLU A 268 -12.64 15.96 -14.78
N ASN A 269 -11.91 17.00 -14.38
CA ASN A 269 -10.47 17.09 -14.60
C ASN A 269 -9.68 16.20 -13.63
N VAL A 270 -10.19 16.01 -12.41
CA VAL A 270 -9.59 15.10 -11.43
C VAL A 270 -9.68 13.66 -11.94
N GLU A 271 -10.82 13.26 -12.49
CA GLU A 271 -11.00 11.93 -13.08
C GLU A 271 -10.10 11.74 -14.32
N LEU A 272 -9.97 12.76 -15.17
CA LEU A 272 -9.05 12.75 -16.31
C LEU A 272 -7.59 12.59 -15.87
N LEU A 273 -7.18 13.29 -14.83
CA LEU A 273 -5.84 13.16 -14.24
C LEU A 273 -5.59 11.73 -13.76
N MET A 274 -6.55 11.13 -13.04
CA MET A 274 -6.43 9.74 -12.57
C MET A 274 -6.27 8.77 -13.75
N ALA A 275 -7.12 8.88 -14.79
CA ALA A 275 -7.06 8.04 -15.98
C ALA A 275 -5.74 8.20 -16.77
N VAL A 276 -5.28 9.44 -16.99
CA VAL A 276 -4.02 9.70 -17.72
C VAL A 276 -2.79 9.25 -16.93
N THR A 277 -2.90 9.19 -15.60
CA THR A 277 -1.83 8.69 -14.74
C THR A 277 -1.65 7.19 -14.91
N VAL A 278 -2.73 6.41 -15.01
CA VAL A 278 -2.66 4.95 -15.10
C VAL A 278 -2.40 4.42 -16.52
N SER A 279 -2.87 5.09 -17.58
CA SER A 279 -2.94 4.49 -18.94
C SER A 279 -2.21 5.25 -20.06
N SER A 280 -1.53 6.38 -19.79
CA SER A 280 -0.91 7.29 -20.80
C SER A 280 -1.87 7.99 -21.76
N LEU A 281 -1.36 9.06 -22.39
CA LEU A 281 -2.10 9.94 -23.29
C LEU A 281 -2.60 9.23 -24.55
N ASP A 282 -1.79 8.35 -25.16
CA ASP A 282 -2.16 7.66 -26.40
C ASP A 282 -3.40 6.77 -26.19
N THR A 283 -3.45 6.04 -25.07
CA THR A 283 -4.61 5.21 -24.72
C THR A 283 -5.85 6.02 -24.38
N VAL A 284 -5.71 7.19 -23.72
CA VAL A 284 -6.86 8.03 -23.36
C VAL A 284 -7.38 8.82 -24.56
N GLY A 285 -6.46 9.35 -25.39
CA GLY A 285 -6.76 10.15 -26.57
C GLY A 285 -7.39 9.34 -27.71
N ASP A 286 -6.75 8.23 -28.11
CA ASP A 286 -7.26 7.35 -29.17
C ASP A 286 -8.68 6.85 -28.84
N THR A 287 -8.93 6.60 -27.56
CA THR A 287 -10.24 6.15 -27.07
C THR A 287 -11.31 7.25 -27.17
N CYS A 288 -10.97 8.49 -26.80
CA CYS A 288 -11.92 9.61 -26.89
C CYS A 288 -12.28 9.97 -28.33
N ASP A 289 -11.36 9.74 -29.28
CA ASP A 289 -11.59 9.98 -30.70
C ASP A 289 -12.44 8.86 -31.36
N ILE A 290 -12.37 7.63 -30.81
CA ILE A 290 -13.08 6.46 -31.35
C ILE A 290 -14.46 6.27 -30.71
N LEU A 291 -14.60 6.55 -29.41
CA LEU A 291 -15.82 6.32 -28.64
C LEU A 291 -16.66 7.60 -28.51
N GLY A 292 -17.99 7.47 -28.55
CA GLY A 292 -18.88 8.58 -28.19
C GLY A 292 -18.67 9.04 -26.73
N ALA A 293 -19.05 10.29 -26.41
CA ALA A 293 -18.75 10.94 -25.13
C ALA A 293 -19.15 10.11 -23.88
N GLU A 294 -20.29 9.41 -23.91
CA GLU A 294 -20.74 8.56 -22.79
C GLU A 294 -19.84 7.32 -22.61
N SER A 295 -19.46 6.66 -23.71
CA SER A 295 -18.60 5.48 -23.69
C SER A 295 -17.17 5.83 -23.28
N ALA A 296 -16.65 6.99 -23.72
CA ALA A 296 -15.36 7.50 -23.28
C ALA A 296 -15.37 7.78 -21.76
N SER A 297 -16.45 8.35 -21.23
CA SER A 297 -16.59 8.59 -19.79
C SER A 297 -16.60 7.30 -18.98
N GLY A 298 -17.33 6.27 -19.43
CA GLY A 298 -17.35 4.96 -18.77
C GLY A 298 -15.96 4.33 -18.68
N MET A 299 -15.21 4.34 -19.78
CA MET A 299 -13.85 3.80 -19.81
C MET A 299 -12.86 4.60 -18.96
N ARG A 300 -12.95 5.94 -18.95
CA ARG A 300 -12.12 6.78 -18.06
C ARG A 300 -12.35 6.42 -16.59
N MET A 301 -13.60 6.22 -16.20
CA MET A 301 -13.95 5.79 -14.86
C MET A 301 -13.35 4.41 -14.56
N GLU A 302 -13.45 3.45 -15.48
CA GLU A 302 -12.83 2.13 -15.30
C GLU A 302 -11.32 2.22 -15.11
N LEU A 303 -10.62 3.02 -15.93
CA LEU A 303 -9.18 3.26 -15.78
C LEU A 303 -8.87 3.91 -14.42
N ALA A 304 -9.53 5.03 -14.11
CA ALA A 304 -9.29 5.80 -12.89
C ALA A 304 -9.46 4.97 -11.61
N TRP A 305 -10.40 4.01 -11.60
CA TRP A 305 -10.70 3.19 -10.42
C TRP A 305 -10.04 1.81 -10.46
N GLY A 306 -9.08 1.60 -11.37
CA GLY A 306 -8.27 0.38 -11.42
C GLY A 306 -9.04 -0.86 -11.85
N LEU A 307 -10.01 -0.70 -12.75
CA LEU A 307 -10.75 -1.80 -13.38
C LEU A 307 -10.13 -2.24 -14.72
N SER A 308 -8.97 -1.69 -15.08
CA SER A 308 -8.25 -2.08 -16.29
C SER A 308 -7.59 -3.45 -16.16
N SER A 309 -7.53 -4.20 -17.26
CA SER A 309 -6.76 -5.44 -17.35
C SER A 309 -5.25 -5.23 -17.48
N HIS A 310 -4.81 -4.00 -17.72
CA HIS A 310 -3.40 -3.64 -17.87
C HIS A 310 -2.83 -3.07 -16.57
N PRO A 311 -1.56 -3.36 -16.24
CA PRO A 311 -0.90 -2.77 -15.09
C PRO A 311 -0.83 -1.25 -15.24
N PRO A 312 -1.00 -0.48 -14.15
CA PRO A 312 -0.88 0.96 -14.22
C PRO A 312 0.57 1.36 -14.48
N GLN A 313 0.77 2.51 -15.12
CA GLN A 313 2.10 3.07 -15.37
C GLN A 313 2.69 3.62 -14.08
N TRP A 314 3.34 2.75 -13.29
CA TRP A 314 3.82 3.06 -11.95
C TRP A 314 4.80 4.25 -11.89
N GLU A 315 5.62 4.45 -12.92
CA GLU A 315 6.50 5.62 -13.03
C GLU A 315 5.70 6.94 -13.05
N ARG A 316 4.52 6.94 -13.70
CA ARG A 316 3.62 8.10 -13.73
C ARG A 316 2.92 8.28 -12.39
N VAL A 317 2.53 7.18 -11.72
CA VAL A 317 1.96 7.24 -10.37
C VAL A 317 2.96 7.84 -9.37
N GLU A 318 4.23 7.43 -9.42
CA GLU A 318 5.31 8.04 -8.61
C GLU A 318 5.48 9.53 -8.95
N SER A 319 5.46 9.87 -10.23
CA SER A 319 5.58 11.25 -10.71
C SER A 319 4.43 12.13 -10.23
N LEU A 320 3.21 11.62 -10.25
CA LEU A 320 2.04 12.30 -9.71
C LEU A 320 2.20 12.50 -8.20
N SER A 321 2.59 11.46 -7.46
CA SER A 321 2.80 11.56 -6.02
C SER A 321 3.83 12.63 -5.63
N ALA A 322 4.96 12.69 -6.35
CA ALA A 322 5.96 13.73 -6.16
C ALA A 322 5.40 15.12 -6.50
N LEU A 323 4.73 15.25 -7.65
CA LEU A 323 4.15 16.50 -8.11
C LEU A 323 3.11 17.07 -7.12
N LEU A 324 2.22 16.22 -6.60
CA LEU A 324 1.22 16.59 -5.59
C LEU A 324 1.86 17.12 -4.30
N HIS A 325 2.96 16.51 -3.84
CA HIS A 325 3.69 16.98 -2.67
C HIS A 325 4.27 18.40 -2.89
N HIS A 326 4.82 18.66 -4.07
CA HIS A 326 5.36 19.98 -4.43
C HIS A 326 4.27 21.04 -4.72
N LEU A 327 3.07 20.63 -5.15
CA LEU A 327 1.92 21.52 -5.36
C LEU A 327 1.20 21.89 -4.05
N LEU A 328 1.25 21.02 -3.03
CA LEU A 328 0.51 21.17 -1.78
C LEU A 328 0.68 22.53 -1.06
N PRO A 329 1.88 23.15 -0.99
CA PRO A 329 2.05 24.46 -0.33
C PRO A 329 1.30 25.62 -1.02
N TYR A 330 1.02 25.46 -2.31
CA TYR A 330 0.37 26.46 -3.13
C TYR A 330 -1.17 26.34 -3.12
N ALA A 331 -1.66 25.13 -2.87
CA ALA A 331 -3.07 24.79 -2.92
C ALA A 331 -3.88 25.42 -1.78
N VAL A 332 -5.08 25.88 -2.12
CA VAL A 332 -6.06 26.43 -1.16
C VAL A 332 -7.38 25.65 -1.22
N ASP A 333 -8.08 25.57 -0.08
CA ASP A 333 -9.42 25.03 0.05
C ASP A 333 -9.67 23.74 -0.76
N LEU A 334 -10.49 23.82 -1.82
CA LEU A 334 -10.85 22.70 -2.68
C LEU A 334 -9.62 22.05 -3.34
N GLN A 335 -8.65 22.83 -3.81
CA GLN A 335 -7.44 22.30 -4.43
C GLN A 335 -6.65 21.44 -3.43
N ARG A 336 -6.59 21.87 -2.17
CA ARG A 336 -5.91 21.13 -1.10
C ARG A 336 -6.67 19.84 -0.77
N ALA A 337 -8.01 19.91 -0.70
CA ALA A 337 -8.88 18.75 -0.51
C ALA A 337 -8.68 17.71 -1.63
N GLU A 338 -8.61 18.15 -2.90
CA GLU A 338 -8.38 17.27 -4.04
C GLU A 338 -6.96 16.70 -4.06
N ILE A 339 -5.92 17.48 -3.73
CA ILE A 339 -4.55 16.92 -3.64
C ILE A 339 -4.49 15.79 -2.62
N LEU A 340 -5.06 15.98 -1.44
CA LEU A 340 -5.11 14.94 -0.40
C LEU A 340 -6.00 13.77 -0.82
N GLY A 341 -7.10 14.02 -1.53
CA GLY A 341 -7.96 12.97 -2.07
C GLY A 341 -7.29 12.15 -3.17
N ILE A 342 -6.57 12.78 -4.10
CA ILE A 342 -5.80 12.07 -5.12
C ILE A 342 -4.66 11.30 -4.46
N ARG A 343 -4.03 11.85 -3.41
CA ARG A 343 -3.03 11.12 -2.62
C ARG A 343 -3.63 9.90 -1.93
N SER A 344 -4.85 10.01 -1.40
CA SER A 344 -5.62 8.87 -0.88
C SER A 344 -5.86 7.81 -1.96
N TRP A 345 -6.28 8.23 -3.16
CA TRP A 345 -6.45 7.33 -4.30
C TRP A 345 -5.15 6.62 -4.70
N VAL A 346 -4.02 7.32 -4.78
CA VAL A 346 -2.70 6.72 -5.08
C VAL A 346 -2.36 5.62 -4.08
N GLU A 347 -2.58 5.85 -2.78
CA GLU A 347 -2.30 4.85 -1.75
C GLU A 347 -3.24 3.65 -1.85
N TRP A 348 -4.51 3.86 -2.20
CA TRP A 348 -5.44 2.76 -2.46
C TRP A 348 -5.03 1.95 -3.70
N LEU A 349 -4.60 2.63 -4.78
CA LEU A 349 -4.08 2.01 -5.99
C LEU A 349 -2.84 1.14 -5.70
N ARG A 350 -1.96 1.58 -4.79
CA ARG A 350 -0.80 0.81 -4.31
C ARG A 350 -1.17 -0.36 -3.38
N GLY A 351 -2.46 -0.54 -3.06
CA GLY A 351 -2.94 -1.58 -2.15
C GLY A 351 -2.91 -1.21 -0.66
N SER A 352 -2.66 0.06 -0.32
CA SER A 352 -2.52 0.55 1.04
C SER A 352 -3.79 1.26 1.53
N ALA A 353 -4.85 0.49 1.79
CA ALA A 353 -6.14 1.03 2.23
C ALA A 353 -6.05 1.84 3.54
N SER A 354 -5.21 1.45 4.50
CA SER A 354 -5.02 2.22 5.75
C SER A 354 -4.44 3.60 5.49
N THR A 355 -3.41 3.67 4.65
CA THR A 355 -2.78 4.94 4.30
C THR A 355 -3.74 5.81 3.50
N ALA A 356 -4.47 5.21 2.54
CA ALA A 356 -5.54 5.89 1.82
C ALA A 356 -6.60 6.48 2.76
N THR A 357 -7.07 5.71 3.74
CA THR A 357 -8.05 6.17 4.74
C THR A 357 -7.53 7.34 5.55
N VAL A 358 -6.29 7.31 6.03
CA VAL A 358 -5.70 8.43 6.78
C VAL A 358 -5.64 9.72 5.95
N PHE A 359 -5.32 9.64 4.65
CA PHE A 359 -5.39 10.80 3.75
C PHE A 359 -6.83 11.30 3.54
N ALA A 360 -7.80 10.40 3.36
CA ALA A 360 -9.19 10.78 3.20
C ALA A 360 -9.77 11.41 4.48
N ASP A 361 -9.39 10.89 5.65
CA ASP A 361 -9.76 11.44 6.94
C ASP A 361 -9.17 12.83 7.17
N ALA A 362 -7.95 13.07 6.69
CA ALA A 362 -7.37 14.41 6.71
C ALA A 362 -8.22 15.41 5.90
N VAL A 363 -8.77 15.00 4.75
CA VAL A 363 -9.72 15.84 3.98
C VAL A 363 -10.99 16.10 4.78
N ARG A 364 -11.60 15.04 5.34
CA ARG A 364 -12.81 15.13 6.15
C ARG A 364 -12.65 16.08 7.35
N GLN A 365 -11.50 16.05 8.01
CA GLN A 365 -11.19 16.89 9.17
C GLN A 365 -10.87 18.34 8.78
N GLN A 366 -10.08 18.56 7.72
CA GLN A 366 -9.64 19.90 7.31
C GLN A 366 -10.73 20.66 6.53
N HIS A 367 -11.61 19.94 5.82
CA HIS A 367 -12.61 20.52 4.92
C HIS A 367 -14.01 19.88 5.11
N PRO A 368 -14.62 19.98 6.31
CA PRO A 368 -15.88 19.30 6.63
C PRO A 368 -17.05 19.74 5.74
N GLU A 369 -17.10 21.00 5.31
CA GLU A 369 -18.14 21.52 4.43
C GLU A 369 -18.05 20.93 3.01
N LEU A 370 -16.84 20.87 2.45
CA LEU A 370 -16.59 20.22 1.16
C LEU A 370 -16.91 18.72 1.25
N TRP A 371 -16.52 18.07 2.35
CA TRP A 371 -16.83 16.66 2.60
C TRP A 371 -18.34 16.37 2.59
N ALA A 372 -19.14 17.25 3.18
CA ALA A 372 -20.59 17.11 3.25
C ALA A 372 -21.32 17.48 1.94
N SER A 373 -20.61 18.02 0.96
CA SER A 373 -21.18 18.43 -0.33
C SER A 373 -21.82 17.26 -1.06
N ARG A 374 -23.10 17.40 -1.45
CA ARG A 374 -23.81 16.40 -2.26
C ARG A 374 -23.55 16.55 -3.76
N THR A 375 -23.13 17.73 -4.20
CA THR A 375 -22.98 18.05 -5.62
C THR A 375 -21.56 17.80 -6.12
N ALA A 376 -20.56 18.07 -5.29
CA ALA A 376 -19.15 17.89 -5.62
C ALA A 376 -18.34 17.55 -4.36
N PRO A 377 -18.51 16.36 -3.78
CA PRO A 377 -17.64 15.90 -2.69
C PRO A 377 -16.22 15.64 -3.25
N PRO A 378 -15.16 15.90 -2.46
CA PRO A 378 -13.80 15.62 -2.87
C PRO A 378 -13.59 14.16 -3.25
N VAL A 379 -12.63 13.86 -4.14
CA VAL A 379 -12.37 12.49 -4.60
C VAL A 379 -12.11 11.51 -3.44
N ALA A 380 -11.57 11.98 -2.31
CA ALA A 380 -11.39 11.23 -1.08
C ALA A 380 -12.66 10.50 -0.60
N HIS A 381 -13.84 11.11 -0.78
CA HIS A 381 -15.11 10.50 -0.41
C HIS A 381 -15.41 9.25 -1.26
N ARG A 382 -15.10 9.31 -2.56
CA ARG A 382 -15.23 8.15 -3.47
C ARG A 382 -14.21 7.07 -3.14
N VAL A 383 -12.97 7.45 -2.78
CA VAL A 383 -11.95 6.48 -2.34
C VAL A 383 -12.43 5.68 -1.14
N LEU A 384 -12.98 6.32 -0.09
CA LEU A 384 -13.53 5.59 1.06
C LEU A 384 -14.70 4.67 0.68
N HIS A 385 -15.56 5.11 -0.26
CA HIS A 385 -16.62 4.26 -0.78
C HIS A 385 -16.04 3.03 -1.50
N CYS A 386 -15.03 3.21 -2.35
CA CYS A 386 -14.33 2.12 -3.02
C CYS A 386 -13.63 1.18 -2.04
N ILE A 387 -12.96 1.69 -1.00
CA ILE A 387 -12.38 0.85 0.07
C ILE A 387 -13.47 0.02 0.75
N ARG A 388 -14.63 0.61 1.06
CA ARG A 388 -15.73 -0.12 1.69
C ARG A 388 -16.33 -1.20 0.79
N VAL A 389 -16.54 -0.90 -0.49
CA VAL A 389 -17.23 -1.79 -1.44
C VAL A 389 -16.31 -2.85 -2.04
N LEU A 390 -15.08 -2.46 -2.36
CA LEU A 390 -14.11 -3.28 -3.07
C LEU A 390 -12.98 -3.77 -2.17
N GLY A 391 -12.76 -3.19 -0.98
CA GLY A 391 -11.58 -3.46 -0.16
C GLY A 391 -10.32 -2.98 -0.86
N VAL A 392 -9.56 -3.93 -1.40
CA VAL A 392 -8.31 -3.67 -2.13
C VAL A 392 -8.61 -3.26 -3.57
N CYS A 393 -7.87 -2.26 -4.08
CA CYS A 393 -7.92 -1.85 -5.49
C CYS A 393 -7.71 -3.06 -6.41
N PRO A 394 -8.52 -3.28 -7.46
CA PRO A 394 -8.39 -4.47 -8.30
C PRO A 394 -7.01 -4.65 -8.93
N LEU A 395 -6.36 -3.55 -9.37
CA LEU A 395 -4.99 -3.59 -9.88
C LEU A 395 -3.93 -4.04 -8.86
N ALA A 396 -4.16 -3.82 -7.56
CA ALA A 396 -3.25 -4.27 -6.52
C ALA A 396 -3.42 -5.76 -6.17
N ARG A 397 -4.48 -6.42 -6.66
CA ARG A 397 -4.75 -7.86 -6.42
C ARG A 397 -3.93 -8.74 -7.36
N VAL A 398 -3.68 -8.27 -8.57
CA VAL A 398 -2.86 -8.98 -9.56
C VAL A 398 -1.40 -8.73 -9.23
N LYS A 399 -0.64 -9.80 -8.94
CA LYS A 399 0.75 -9.69 -8.51
C LYS A 399 1.61 -8.91 -9.51
N GLU A 400 1.50 -9.24 -10.79
CA GLU A 400 2.24 -8.58 -11.88
C GLU A 400 1.84 -7.12 -12.09
N SER A 401 0.63 -6.74 -11.69
CA SER A 401 0.15 -5.37 -11.77
C SER A 401 0.43 -4.57 -10.51
N SER A 402 0.75 -5.22 -9.38
CA SER A 402 0.94 -4.58 -8.08
C SER A 402 2.17 -3.69 -8.01
N TYR A 403 2.08 -2.65 -7.17
CA TYR A 403 3.19 -1.70 -6.96
C TYR A 403 4.42 -2.36 -6.35
N SER A 404 4.24 -3.28 -5.39
CA SER A 404 5.34 -3.98 -4.72
C SER A 404 6.14 -4.86 -5.68
N TRP A 405 5.46 -5.50 -6.64
CA TRP A 405 6.12 -6.30 -7.67
C TRP A 405 6.90 -5.43 -8.66
N TRP A 406 6.34 -4.30 -9.10
CA TRP A 406 7.05 -3.35 -9.94
C TRP A 406 8.30 -2.83 -9.24
N LEU A 407 8.20 -2.45 -7.96
CA LEU A 407 9.33 -1.96 -7.18
C LEU A 407 10.44 -3.00 -7.03
N GLY A 408 10.08 -4.29 -6.89
CA GLY A 408 11.06 -5.39 -6.80
C GLY A 408 11.77 -5.72 -8.11
N ARG A 409 11.31 -5.19 -9.25
CA ARG A 409 11.94 -5.36 -10.58
C ARG A 409 12.82 -4.19 -11.00
N ARG A 410 12.74 -3.07 -10.29
CA ARG A 410 13.55 -1.87 -10.52
C ARG A 410 14.88 -1.98 -9.80
#